data_AF-A0A660Q7I0-F1
#
_entry.id   AF-A0A660Q7I0-F1
#
_cell.length_a   1.000
_cell.length_b   1.000
_cell.length_c   1.000
_cell.angle_alpha   90.00
_cell.angle_beta   90.00
_cell.angle_gamma   90.00
#
_symmetry.space_group_name_H-M   'P 1'
#
loop_
_entity.id
_entity.type
_entity.pdbx_description
1 polymer ?
#
loop_
_entity_poly.entity_id
_entity_poly.type
_entity_poly.pdbx_seq_one_letter_code
_entity_poly.pdbx_strand_id
1 'polypeptide(L)'
;SNYDINIVASIGPDGVLLVDSGTEEIGRKLPVALKKLTDTEVKYVINTHVHNDHTGGNKYFKESATIIAHKTVRERMSGKYYSLAAMPQEGIPDNTFDDSLTLNFNGEDIKMIHLPPGHTDGDILVYFTGSNVLCMGDLLFGDNFPYFDIQRGGDIRQYAENVKYVIDNYPEDVMLVGGHRRHYTIEDLKKYHDVLTETTDIIFKQAALGKSAEEMQESKILSNWEDWGQWHFVSTNDWIRWVCGDYRMRQADPVESICKPLTEVIANKGIKEAVRHYHDLKKQHPDDYVFAEQELNTLGYQLMYRDMLDEAIEIFKLNIEAFPESGNVYDSMGEIYLKTGNKDLALKNYRKSLELDPGNDNARQMIEKINSE
;
A
#
# COMPACT_ATOMS: atom_id res chain seq x y z
N SER A 1 0.47 23.39 -3.26
CA SER A 1 0.19 22.08 -2.66
C SER A 1 1.29 21.16 -3.13
N ASN A 2 2.04 20.52 -2.23
CA ASN A 2 3.16 19.62 -2.57
C ASN A 2 2.70 18.19 -2.92
N TYR A 3 1.40 17.97 -3.04
CA TYR A 3 0.78 16.70 -3.37
C TYR A 3 0.03 16.88 -4.70
N ASP A 4 0.64 16.45 -5.80
CA ASP A 4 0.12 16.56 -7.16
C ASP A 4 -0.37 15.19 -7.63
N ILE A 5 -1.70 15.01 -7.74
CA ILE A 5 -2.33 13.78 -8.25
C ILE A 5 -2.92 14.07 -9.63
N ASN A 6 -2.67 13.16 -10.58
CA ASN A 6 -3.26 13.19 -11.90
C ASN A 6 -4.57 12.43 -11.93
N ILE A 7 -5.57 13.02 -12.60
CA ILE A 7 -6.83 12.38 -12.92
C ILE A 7 -7.06 12.61 -14.40
N VAL A 8 -7.21 11.53 -15.18
CA VAL A 8 -7.43 11.63 -16.62
C VAL A 8 -8.91 11.49 -16.92
N ALA A 9 -9.45 12.37 -17.77
CA ALA A 9 -10.85 12.33 -18.19
C ALA A 9 -10.96 12.16 -19.71
N SER A 10 -11.60 11.09 -20.16
CA SER A 10 -12.09 10.96 -21.54
C SER A 10 -13.50 11.51 -21.61
N ILE A 11 -13.70 12.55 -22.41
CA ILE A 11 -14.95 13.29 -22.52
C ILE A 11 -15.46 13.17 -23.96
N GLY A 12 -16.70 12.72 -24.13
CA GLY A 12 -17.30 12.57 -25.44
C GLY A 12 -18.80 12.26 -25.38
N PRO A 13 -19.38 11.83 -26.52
CA PRO A 13 -20.82 11.65 -26.66
C PRO A 13 -21.39 10.52 -25.79
N ASP A 14 -20.58 9.53 -25.41
CA ASP A 14 -21.03 8.41 -24.56
C ASP A 14 -21.00 8.77 -23.06
N GLY A 15 -20.34 9.89 -22.71
CA GLY A 15 -20.20 10.39 -21.35
C GLY A 15 -18.76 10.74 -20.99
N VAL A 16 -18.52 10.81 -19.67
CA VAL A 16 -17.18 10.97 -19.11
C VAL A 16 -16.70 9.65 -18.51
N LEU A 17 -15.47 9.28 -18.82
CA LEU A 17 -14.72 8.23 -18.13
C LEU A 17 -13.55 8.88 -17.41
N LEU A 18 -13.36 8.52 -16.15
CA LEU A 18 -12.24 8.96 -15.32
C LEU A 18 -11.25 7.82 -15.11
N VAL A 19 -9.96 8.13 -15.12
CA VAL A 19 -8.91 7.30 -14.53
C VAL A 19 -8.52 7.94 -13.20
N ASP A 20 -8.76 7.20 -12.13
CA ASP A 20 -8.72 7.60 -10.74
C ASP A 20 -9.70 8.74 -10.37
N SER A 21 -9.85 8.99 -9.07
CA SER A 21 -10.79 9.98 -8.53
C SER A 21 -10.16 10.96 -7.54
N GLY A 22 -8.85 10.82 -7.30
CA GLY A 22 -8.13 11.63 -6.34
C GLY A 22 -8.37 11.19 -4.90
N THR A 23 -7.88 12.01 -3.97
CA THR A 23 -8.29 11.95 -2.56
C THR A 23 -9.77 12.31 -2.39
N GLU A 24 -10.35 12.05 -1.22
CA GLU A 24 -11.69 12.51 -0.87
C GLU A 24 -11.90 14.01 -1.13
N GLU A 25 -10.93 14.85 -0.77
CA GLU A 25 -11.05 16.30 -0.98
C GLU A 25 -11.11 16.66 -2.47
N ILE A 26 -10.32 15.98 -3.30
CA ILE A 26 -10.30 16.18 -4.76
C ILE A 26 -11.59 15.63 -5.38
N GLY A 27 -11.97 14.40 -5.05
CA GLY A 27 -13.19 13.75 -5.54
C GLY A 27 -14.43 14.58 -5.26
N ARG A 28 -14.52 15.24 -4.09
CA ARG A 28 -15.62 16.14 -3.77
C ARG A 28 -15.72 17.35 -4.71
N LYS A 29 -14.58 17.85 -5.20
CA LYS A 29 -14.48 19.01 -6.11
C LYS A 29 -14.59 18.61 -7.58
N LEU A 30 -14.30 17.36 -7.91
CA LEU A 30 -14.18 16.87 -9.28
C LEU A 30 -15.47 17.01 -10.11
N PRO A 31 -16.69 16.71 -9.61
CA PRO A 31 -17.93 16.96 -10.36
C PRO A 31 -18.12 18.42 -10.78
N VAL A 32 -17.72 19.37 -9.92
CA VAL A 32 -17.80 20.81 -10.23
C VAL A 32 -16.77 21.21 -11.29
N ALA A 33 -15.59 20.59 -11.28
CA ALA A 33 -14.58 20.82 -12.31
C ALA A 33 -15.01 20.26 -13.67
N LEU A 34 -15.53 19.02 -13.70
CA LEU A 34 -16.00 18.37 -14.92
C LEU A 34 -17.16 19.12 -15.58
N LYS A 35 -18.07 19.68 -14.78
CA LYS A 35 -19.19 20.49 -15.29
C LYS A 35 -18.75 21.76 -16.04
N LYS A 36 -17.51 22.22 -15.86
CA LYS A 36 -16.95 23.34 -16.64
C LYS A 36 -16.44 22.90 -18.01
N LEU A 37 -16.20 21.59 -18.20
CA LEU A 37 -15.66 21.01 -19.43
C LEU A 37 -16.74 20.35 -20.28
N THR A 38 -17.79 19.81 -19.65
CA THR A 38 -18.86 19.09 -20.34
C THR A 38 -20.15 19.06 -19.50
N ASP A 39 -21.29 18.94 -20.20
CA ASP A 39 -22.59 18.66 -19.59
C ASP A 39 -22.93 17.17 -19.54
N THR A 40 -22.08 16.31 -20.12
CA THR A 40 -22.26 14.86 -20.08
C THR A 40 -21.87 14.30 -18.70
N GLU A 41 -22.58 13.26 -18.27
CA GLU A 41 -22.36 12.63 -16.96
C GLU A 41 -21.14 11.71 -16.96
N VAL A 42 -20.55 11.52 -15.78
CA VAL A 42 -19.56 10.46 -15.55
C VAL A 42 -20.26 9.11 -15.61
N LYS A 43 -19.80 8.22 -16.49
CA LYS A 43 -20.32 6.86 -16.64
C LYS A 43 -19.38 5.83 -16.04
N TYR A 44 -18.07 6.10 -16.06
CA TYR A 44 -17.05 5.17 -15.56
C TYR A 44 -15.98 5.88 -14.73
N VAL A 45 -15.52 5.21 -13.68
CA VAL A 45 -14.28 5.52 -12.96
C VAL A 45 -13.43 4.26 -12.96
N ILE A 46 -12.22 4.34 -13.51
CA ILE A 46 -11.25 3.24 -13.52
C ILE A 46 -10.21 3.54 -12.45
N ASN A 47 -10.03 2.66 -11.47
CA ASN A 47 -8.94 2.81 -10.49
C ASN A 47 -7.69 2.08 -10.96
N THR A 48 -6.55 2.79 -10.95
CA THR A 48 -5.25 2.24 -11.37
C THR A 48 -4.65 1.30 -10.34
N HIS A 49 -4.86 1.61 -9.07
CA HIS A 49 -4.44 0.81 -7.91
C HIS A 49 -5.22 1.25 -6.66
N VAL A 50 -4.84 0.76 -5.48
CA VAL A 50 -5.64 0.83 -4.25
C VAL A 50 -5.41 2.05 -3.37
N HIS A 51 -4.42 2.92 -3.65
CA HIS A 51 -4.11 4.01 -2.71
C HIS A 51 -5.21 5.07 -2.63
N ASN A 52 -5.30 5.70 -1.45
CA ASN A 52 -6.40 6.58 -1.09
C ASN A 52 -6.41 7.88 -1.89
N ASP A 53 -5.26 8.33 -2.36
CA ASP A 53 -5.13 9.45 -3.26
C ASP A 53 -5.55 9.15 -4.70
N HIS A 54 -5.86 7.89 -5.02
CA HIS A 54 -6.42 7.47 -6.31
C HIS A 54 -7.89 7.06 -6.19
N THR A 55 -8.25 6.47 -5.05
CA THR A 55 -9.56 5.85 -4.80
C THR A 55 -10.46 6.64 -3.84
N GLY A 56 -9.91 7.58 -3.07
CA GLY A 56 -10.64 8.26 -1.99
C GLY A 56 -11.80 9.14 -2.47
N GLY A 57 -11.77 9.56 -3.74
CA GLY A 57 -12.87 10.28 -4.39
C GLY A 57 -14.02 9.39 -4.87
N ASN A 58 -13.87 8.06 -4.89
CA ASN A 58 -14.80 7.13 -5.52
C ASN A 58 -16.24 7.27 -4.99
N LYS A 59 -16.40 7.51 -3.69
CA LYS A 59 -17.72 7.63 -3.04
C LYS A 59 -18.63 8.68 -3.66
N TYR A 60 -18.07 9.74 -4.25
CA TYR A 60 -18.85 10.80 -4.90
C TYR A 60 -19.40 10.40 -6.27
N PHE A 61 -18.93 9.28 -6.83
CA PHE A 61 -19.36 8.75 -8.12
C PHE A 61 -20.14 7.44 -7.98
N LYS A 62 -20.21 6.87 -6.76
CA LYS A 62 -20.73 5.52 -6.54
C LYS A 62 -22.18 5.30 -6.99
N GLU A 63 -23.01 6.33 -6.88
CA GLU A 63 -24.42 6.29 -7.27
C GLU A 63 -24.66 6.67 -8.75
N SER A 64 -23.66 7.26 -9.42
CA SER A 64 -23.83 7.87 -10.75
C SER A 64 -22.95 7.24 -11.85
N ALA A 65 -21.90 6.52 -11.48
CA ALA A 65 -20.96 5.90 -12.39
C ALA A 65 -20.65 4.46 -11.97
N THR A 66 -20.23 3.64 -12.93
CA THR A 66 -19.69 2.31 -12.66
C THR A 66 -18.20 2.43 -12.34
N ILE A 67 -17.80 1.90 -11.19
CA ILE A 67 -16.39 1.89 -10.80
C ILE A 67 -15.76 0.55 -11.19
N ILE A 68 -14.63 0.57 -11.89
CA ILE A 68 -13.93 -0.61 -12.42
C ILE A 68 -12.50 -0.62 -11.88
N ALA A 69 -12.02 -1.77 -11.44
CA ALA A 69 -10.62 -1.93 -11.03
C ALA A 69 -10.17 -3.39 -11.19
N HIS A 70 -8.87 -3.66 -10.98
CA HIS A 70 -8.42 -5.03 -10.79
C HIS A 70 -9.06 -5.67 -9.53
N LYS A 71 -9.26 -7.00 -9.52
CA LYS A 71 -9.90 -7.69 -8.39
C LYS A 71 -9.25 -7.42 -7.04
N THR A 72 -7.91 -7.34 -6.98
CA THR A 72 -7.19 -7.12 -5.72
C THR A 72 -7.48 -5.74 -5.13
N VAL A 73 -7.69 -4.72 -5.97
CA VAL A 73 -8.10 -3.37 -5.53
C VAL A 73 -9.43 -3.46 -4.79
N ARG A 74 -10.44 -4.12 -5.38
CA ARG A 74 -11.75 -4.33 -4.73
C ARG A 74 -11.61 -5.10 -3.42
N GLU A 75 -10.84 -6.19 -3.40
CA GLU A 75 -10.64 -7.00 -2.21
C GLU A 75 -10.00 -6.21 -1.07
N ARG A 76 -8.95 -5.44 -1.38
CA ARG A 76 -8.25 -4.56 -0.42
C ARG A 76 -9.14 -3.42 0.09
N MET A 77 -9.89 -2.76 -0.78
CA MET A 77 -10.84 -1.70 -0.38
C MET A 77 -12.04 -2.25 0.41
N SER A 78 -12.38 -3.53 0.23
CA SER A 78 -13.48 -4.17 0.97
C SER A 78 -13.14 -4.59 2.39
N GLY A 79 -11.87 -4.47 2.82
CA GLY A 79 -11.42 -4.99 4.11
C GLY A 79 -11.25 -6.52 4.14
N LYS A 80 -11.55 -7.22 3.04
CA LYS A 80 -11.47 -8.70 2.97
C LYS A 80 -10.06 -9.24 2.67
N TYR A 81 -9.10 -8.35 2.38
CA TYR A 81 -7.72 -8.75 2.11
C TYR A 81 -6.97 -9.07 3.40
N TYR A 82 -6.17 -10.14 3.40
CA TYR A 82 -5.52 -10.73 4.58
C TYR A 82 -4.31 -9.95 5.14
N SER A 83 -4.14 -8.65 4.84
CA SER A 83 -3.06 -7.83 5.40
C SER A 83 -3.58 -6.56 6.07
N LEU A 84 -2.80 -6.02 7.00
CA LEU A 84 -3.01 -4.75 7.73
C LEU A 84 -3.34 -3.53 6.86
N ALA A 85 -3.16 -3.67 5.55
CA ALA A 85 -3.25 -2.61 4.57
C ALA A 85 -4.66 -2.45 3.97
N ALA A 86 -5.63 -3.29 4.35
CA ALA A 86 -7.00 -3.18 3.87
C ALA A 86 -7.71 -2.02 4.61
N MET A 87 -8.04 -0.95 3.88
CA MET A 87 -8.85 0.15 4.39
C MET A 87 -10.27 -0.03 3.88
N PRO A 88 -11.27 -0.29 4.74
CA PRO A 88 -12.66 -0.18 4.34
C PRO A 88 -12.89 1.22 3.80
N GLN A 89 -13.22 1.32 2.52
CA GLN A 89 -13.52 2.60 1.87
C GLN A 89 -14.93 2.59 1.31
N GLU A 90 -15.60 3.74 1.40
CA GLU A 90 -16.79 4.00 0.59
C GLU A 90 -16.37 4.12 -0.90
N GLY A 91 -17.21 3.66 -1.82
CA GLY A 91 -16.85 3.69 -3.25
C GLY A 91 -15.98 2.51 -3.71
N ILE A 92 -16.12 1.33 -3.10
CA ILE A 92 -15.48 0.09 -3.56
C ILE A 92 -15.86 -0.19 -5.03
N PRO A 93 -14.93 -0.60 -5.91
CA PRO A 93 -15.21 -0.91 -7.32
C PRO A 93 -16.42 -1.84 -7.54
N ASP A 94 -17.29 -1.54 -8.49
CA ASP A 94 -18.48 -2.33 -8.84
C ASP A 94 -18.13 -3.59 -9.61
N ASN A 95 -17.29 -3.44 -10.63
CA ASN A 95 -16.87 -4.51 -11.50
C ASN A 95 -15.35 -4.69 -11.41
N THR A 96 -14.92 -5.93 -11.57
CA THR A 96 -13.50 -6.29 -11.52
C THR A 96 -13.10 -7.11 -12.74
N PHE A 97 -11.81 -7.07 -13.04
CA PHE A 97 -11.18 -7.98 -13.99
C PHE A 97 -9.89 -8.55 -13.39
N ASP A 98 -9.38 -9.61 -14.01
CA ASP A 98 -8.18 -10.31 -13.58
C ASP A 98 -6.99 -9.91 -14.48
N ASP A 99 -7.00 -10.28 -15.76
CA ASP A 99 -5.85 -10.02 -16.63
C ASP A 99 -5.99 -8.71 -17.42
N SER A 100 -7.11 -8.55 -18.13
CA SER A 100 -7.38 -7.35 -18.93
C SER A 100 -8.87 -7.15 -19.20
N LEU A 101 -9.23 -5.92 -19.53
CA LEU A 101 -10.57 -5.54 -19.94
C LEU A 101 -10.48 -4.45 -21.02
N THR A 102 -11.24 -4.59 -22.09
CA THR A 102 -11.38 -3.54 -23.11
C THR A 102 -12.77 -2.94 -23.03
N LEU A 103 -12.84 -1.61 -22.94
CA LEU A 103 -14.08 -0.84 -23.05
C LEU A 103 -14.04 -0.03 -24.34
N ASN A 104 -15.07 -0.15 -25.18
CA ASN A 104 -15.28 0.77 -26.29
C ASN A 104 -16.07 1.98 -25.77
N PHE A 105 -15.46 3.17 -25.82
CA PHE A 105 -16.06 4.38 -25.25
C PHE A 105 -15.53 5.63 -25.94
N ASN A 106 -16.41 6.60 -26.20
CA ASN A 106 -16.06 7.86 -26.87
C ASN A 106 -15.36 7.67 -28.22
N GLY A 107 -15.68 6.58 -28.93
CA GLY A 107 -15.17 6.30 -30.28
C GLY A 107 -13.79 5.63 -30.33
N GLU A 108 -13.22 5.20 -29.20
CA GLU A 108 -11.96 4.43 -29.16
C GLU A 108 -12.04 3.23 -28.21
N ASP A 109 -11.08 2.30 -28.38
CA ASP A 109 -10.88 1.22 -27.41
C ASP A 109 -9.99 1.72 -26.28
N ILE A 110 -10.48 1.55 -25.05
CA ILE A 110 -9.77 1.84 -23.80
C ILE A 110 -9.42 0.50 -23.16
N LYS A 111 -8.13 0.19 -23.10
CA LYS A 111 -7.62 -1.10 -22.62
C LYS A 111 -7.10 -0.97 -21.20
N MET A 112 -7.67 -1.73 -20.28
CA MET A 112 -7.17 -1.93 -18.92
C MET A 112 -6.35 -3.22 -18.87
N ILE A 113 -5.11 -3.17 -18.42
CA ILE A 113 -4.19 -4.32 -18.44
C ILE A 113 -3.52 -4.42 -17.08
N HIS A 114 -3.72 -5.54 -16.38
CA HIS A 114 -3.02 -5.81 -15.14
C HIS A 114 -1.58 -6.24 -15.45
N LEU A 115 -0.63 -5.68 -14.69
CA LEU A 115 0.77 -6.10 -14.71
C LEU A 115 1.09 -6.90 -13.45
N PRO A 116 2.11 -7.77 -13.48
CA PRO A 116 2.61 -8.40 -12.25
C PRO A 116 2.92 -7.35 -11.15
N PRO A 117 2.91 -7.74 -9.86
CA PRO A 117 2.98 -6.78 -8.76
C PRO A 117 4.19 -5.85 -8.86
N GLY A 118 3.98 -4.53 -8.84
CA GLY A 118 5.05 -3.54 -8.94
C GLY A 118 4.98 -2.55 -7.78
N HIS A 119 4.19 -1.51 -7.94
CA HIS A 119 3.88 -0.56 -6.88
C HIS A 119 2.95 -1.19 -5.84
N THR A 120 1.91 -1.90 -6.30
CA THR A 120 1.02 -2.79 -5.54
C THR A 120 0.76 -4.08 -6.31
N ASP A 121 0.02 -5.04 -5.72
CA ASP A 121 -0.48 -6.22 -6.43
C ASP A 121 -1.76 -5.98 -7.24
N GLY A 122 -2.20 -4.72 -7.36
CA GLY A 122 -3.40 -4.32 -8.08
C GLY A 122 -3.15 -3.36 -9.22
N ASP A 123 -1.90 -3.11 -9.57
CA ASP A 123 -1.53 -2.12 -10.57
C ASP A 123 -2.07 -2.48 -11.95
N ILE A 124 -2.64 -1.49 -12.62
CA ILE A 124 -3.10 -1.61 -14.00
C ILE A 124 -2.60 -0.46 -14.86
N LEU A 125 -2.40 -0.75 -16.14
CA LEU A 125 -2.30 0.24 -17.20
C LEU A 125 -3.68 0.56 -17.75
N VAL A 126 -3.93 1.83 -18.11
CA VAL A 126 -5.13 2.24 -18.86
C VAL A 126 -4.71 2.93 -20.15
N TYR A 127 -4.90 2.27 -21.29
CA TYR A 127 -4.46 2.73 -22.60
C TYR A 127 -5.62 3.19 -23.48
N PHE A 128 -5.64 4.48 -23.81
CA PHE A 128 -6.54 5.10 -24.78
C PHE A 128 -5.90 4.97 -26.17
N THR A 129 -6.35 3.98 -26.94
CA THR A 129 -5.68 3.57 -28.18
C THR A 129 -5.76 4.58 -29.32
N GLY A 130 -6.87 5.32 -29.43
CA GLY A 130 -7.08 6.35 -30.43
C GLY A 130 -6.41 7.68 -30.06
N SER A 131 -6.47 8.04 -28.77
CA SER A 131 -5.83 9.24 -28.23
C SER A 131 -4.31 9.08 -28.02
N ASN A 132 -3.80 7.84 -28.07
CA ASN A 132 -2.41 7.47 -27.80
C ASN A 132 -1.91 7.94 -26.41
N VAL A 133 -2.71 7.68 -25.37
CA VAL A 133 -2.41 8.04 -23.97
C VAL A 133 -2.40 6.80 -23.09
N LEU A 134 -1.32 6.58 -22.36
CA LEU A 134 -1.18 5.47 -21.42
C LEU A 134 -1.10 6.00 -19.98
N CYS A 135 -2.13 5.72 -19.19
CA CYS A 135 -2.10 5.98 -17.75
C CYS A 135 -1.43 4.80 -17.06
N MET A 136 -0.43 5.08 -16.21
CA MET A 136 0.37 4.07 -15.51
C MET A 136 0.14 4.06 -13.99
N GLY A 137 -0.70 4.97 -13.47
CA GLY A 137 -0.84 5.16 -12.02
C GLY A 137 0.56 5.36 -11.38
N ASP A 138 0.77 4.72 -10.24
CA ASP A 138 2.02 4.84 -9.49
C ASP A 138 3.12 3.85 -9.93
N LEU A 139 2.94 3.21 -11.09
CA LEU A 139 4.06 2.60 -11.83
C LEU A 139 4.93 3.63 -12.57
N LEU A 140 4.64 4.93 -12.43
CA LEU A 140 5.43 6.00 -13.03
C LEU A 140 5.48 7.26 -12.14
N PHE A 141 6.58 7.41 -11.40
CA PHE A 141 6.96 8.68 -10.75
C PHE A 141 7.96 9.51 -11.57
N GLY A 142 8.63 8.88 -12.54
CA GLY A 142 9.35 9.47 -13.67
C GLY A 142 10.65 10.22 -13.37
N ASP A 143 10.62 11.16 -12.43
CA ASP A 143 11.78 12.00 -12.05
C ASP A 143 12.21 11.76 -10.58
N ASN A 144 11.64 10.73 -9.93
CA ASN A 144 11.84 10.45 -8.51
C ASN A 144 11.92 8.96 -8.20
N PHE A 145 12.55 8.62 -7.07
CA PHE A 145 12.49 7.25 -6.57
C PHE A 145 11.03 6.87 -6.27
N PRO A 146 10.57 5.72 -6.79
CA PRO A 146 9.20 5.25 -6.57
C PRO A 146 8.93 4.86 -5.12
N TYR A 147 7.68 5.07 -4.71
CA TYR A 147 7.13 4.41 -3.53
C TYR A 147 6.74 2.96 -3.88
N PHE A 148 7.00 2.01 -2.98
CA PHE A 148 6.59 0.61 -3.13
C PHE A 148 5.84 0.16 -1.91
N ASP A 149 4.61 -0.32 -2.11
CA ASP A 149 3.79 -0.76 -1.01
C ASP A 149 3.94 -2.27 -0.81
N ILE A 150 5.01 -2.67 -0.11
CA ILE A 150 5.29 -4.07 0.22
C ILE A 150 4.12 -4.70 1.00
N GLN A 151 3.42 -3.92 1.85
CA GLN A 151 2.26 -4.42 2.60
C GLN A 151 1.06 -4.72 1.70
N ARG A 152 1.01 -4.07 0.54
CA ARG A 152 0.05 -4.31 -0.54
C ARG A 152 0.63 -5.06 -1.74
N GLY A 153 1.69 -5.83 -1.51
CA GLY A 153 2.25 -6.78 -2.47
C GLY A 153 3.16 -6.17 -3.53
N GLY A 154 3.59 -4.91 -3.37
CA GLY A 154 4.58 -4.29 -4.24
C GLY A 154 5.92 -5.04 -4.25
N ASP A 155 6.59 -5.03 -5.39
CA ASP A 155 7.87 -5.71 -5.65
C ASP A 155 8.82 -4.78 -6.43
N ILE A 156 9.97 -4.49 -5.83
CA ILE A 156 10.95 -3.54 -6.37
C ILE A 156 11.51 -3.97 -7.73
N ARG A 157 11.81 -5.26 -7.89
CA ARG A 157 12.41 -5.77 -9.13
C ARG A 157 11.37 -5.82 -10.24
N GLN A 158 10.19 -6.32 -9.91
CA GLN A 158 9.12 -6.44 -10.87
C GLN A 158 8.59 -5.07 -11.31
N TYR A 159 8.65 -4.05 -10.45
CA TYR A 159 8.39 -2.67 -10.87
C TYR A 159 9.29 -2.24 -12.03
N ALA A 160 10.61 -2.47 -11.94
CA ALA A 160 11.54 -2.13 -13.02
C ALA A 160 11.24 -2.95 -14.30
N GLU A 161 10.89 -4.23 -14.16
CA GLU A 161 10.46 -5.06 -15.28
C GLU A 161 9.13 -4.58 -15.91
N ASN A 162 8.21 -4.05 -15.11
CA ASN A 162 6.96 -3.46 -15.60
C ASN A 162 7.21 -2.17 -16.37
N VAL A 163 8.11 -1.31 -15.89
CA VAL A 163 8.58 -0.13 -16.61
C VAL A 163 9.19 -0.56 -17.95
N LYS A 164 10.05 -1.58 -17.94
CA LYS A 164 10.64 -2.16 -19.16
C LYS A 164 9.59 -2.71 -20.13
N TYR A 165 8.59 -3.42 -19.61
CA TYR A 165 7.49 -3.93 -20.42
C TYR A 165 6.78 -2.81 -21.19
N VAL A 166 6.56 -1.66 -20.56
CA VAL A 166 5.94 -0.51 -21.24
C VAL A 166 6.85 0.06 -22.33
N ILE A 167 8.16 0.20 -22.06
CA ILE A 167 9.15 0.63 -23.05
C ILE A 167 9.12 -0.27 -24.29
N ASP A 168 9.01 -1.59 -24.10
CA ASP A 168 9.15 -2.57 -25.18
C ASP A 168 7.84 -2.78 -25.98
N ASN A 169 6.67 -2.46 -25.42
CA ASN A 169 5.37 -2.88 -25.98
C ASN A 169 4.42 -1.75 -26.40
N TYR A 170 4.75 -0.48 -26.13
CA TYR A 170 3.92 0.66 -26.49
C TYR A 170 4.57 1.54 -27.56
N PRO A 171 3.78 2.33 -28.33
CA PRO A 171 4.32 3.22 -29.36
C PRO A 171 5.33 4.23 -28.78
N GLU A 172 6.41 4.50 -29.51
CA GLU A 172 7.45 5.45 -29.06
C GLU A 172 6.89 6.88 -28.83
N ASP A 173 5.80 7.24 -29.53
CA ASP A 173 5.12 8.54 -29.45
C ASP A 173 3.95 8.57 -28.45
N VAL A 174 3.72 7.50 -27.67
CA VAL A 174 2.67 7.48 -26.65
C VAL A 174 2.93 8.53 -25.57
N MET A 175 1.86 9.24 -25.17
CA MET A 175 1.92 10.10 -23.98
C MET A 175 1.70 9.25 -22.73
N LEU A 176 2.69 9.24 -21.84
CA LEU A 176 2.61 8.54 -20.56
C LEU A 176 2.12 9.48 -19.47
N VAL A 177 1.14 9.02 -18.69
CA VAL A 177 0.58 9.76 -17.55
C VAL A 177 0.73 8.91 -16.30
N GLY A 178 1.63 9.33 -15.39
CA GLY A 178 1.73 8.75 -14.06
C GLY A 178 0.60 9.21 -13.15
N GLY A 179 0.46 8.57 -11.98
CA GLY A 179 -0.47 8.97 -10.92
C GLY A 179 -0.15 10.33 -10.32
N HIS A 180 1.10 10.76 -10.48
CA HIS A 180 1.62 12.04 -10.07
C HIS A 180 2.44 12.69 -11.19
N ARG A 181 2.88 13.93 -10.96
CA ARG A 181 3.85 14.66 -11.80
C ARG A 181 3.37 15.02 -13.20
N ARG A 182 4.32 15.45 -14.04
CA ARG A 182 4.10 15.83 -15.43
C ARG A 182 3.74 14.61 -16.29
N HIS A 183 3.44 14.85 -17.56
CA HIS A 183 3.39 13.77 -18.55
C HIS A 183 4.81 13.43 -19.03
N TYR A 184 4.99 12.18 -19.44
CA TYR A 184 6.27 11.59 -19.81
C TYR A 184 6.23 10.99 -21.21
N THR A 185 7.43 10.77 -21.75
CA THR A 185 7.67 10.07 -23.02
C THR A 185 8.33 8.71 -22.77
N ILE A 186 8.37 7.85 -23.78
CA ILE A 186 9.14 6.59 -23.70
C ILE A 186 10.63 6.85 -23.44
N GLU A 187 11.18 7.96 -23.93
CA GLU A 187 12.56 8.36 -23.63
C GLU A 187 12.77 8.74 -22.15
N ASP A 188 11.79 9.41 -21.53
CA ASP A 188 11.82 9.64 -20.09
C ASP A 188 11.74 8.30 -19.33
N LEU A 189 10.90 7.38 -19.80
CA LEU A 189 10.71 6.07 -19.18
C LEU A 189 11.98 5.19 -19.26
N LYS A 190 12.73 5.28 -20.37
CA LYS A 190 14.06 4.64 -20.52
C LYS A 190 15.04 5.15 -19.47
N LYS A 191 15.15 6.48 -19.30
CA LYS A 191 16.01 7.07 -18.26
C LYS A 191 15.57 6.65 -16.87
N TYR A 192 14.27 6.59 -16.63
CA TYR A 192 13.71 6.13 -15.36
C TYR A 192 14.11 4.69 -15.05
N HIS A 193 13.94 3.79 -16.02
CA HIS A 193 14.37 2.39 -15.92
C HIS A 193 15.87 2.27 -15.64
N ASP A 194 16.71 3.05 -16.32
CA ASP A 194 18.16 3.03 -16.12
C ASP A 194 18.52 3.45 -14.69
N VAL A 195 17.89 4.50 -14.15
CA VAL A 195 18.11 4.89 -12.74
C VAL A 195 17.66 3.80 -11.77
N LEU A 196 16.48 3.19 -11.98
CA LEU A 196 15.99 2.12 -11.11
C LEU A 196 16.96 0.94 -11.09
N THR A 197 17.42 0.50 -12.26
CA THR A 197 18.30 -0.66 -12.38
C THR A 197 19.71 -0.38 -11.88
N GLU A 198 20.32 0.76 -12.26
CA GLU A 198 21.68 1.12 -11.83
C GLU A 198 21.79 1.31 -10.32
N THR A 199 20.85 2.05 -9.72
CA THR A 199 20.88 2.31 -8.27
C THR A 199 20.61 1.04 -7.47
N THR A 200 19.69 0.19 -7.94
CA THR A 200 19.42 -1.13 -7.35
C THR A 200 20.66 -2.02 -7.38
N ASP A 201 21.34 -2.09 -8.53
CA ASP A 201 22.57 -2.86 -8.69
C ASP A 201 23.70 -2.39 -7.77
N ILE A 202 23.87 -1.08 -7.61
CA ILE A 202 24.86 -0.51 -6.68
C ILE A 202 24.55 -0.96 -5.25
N ILE A 203 23.30 -0.84 -4.81
CA ILE A 203 22.87 -1.22 -3.45
C ILE A 203 23.04 -2.73 -3.24
N PHE A 204 22.60 -3.56 -4.18
CA PHE A 204 22.75 -5.02 -4.10
C PHE A 204 24.21 -5.45 -4.02
N LYS A 205 25.11 -4.83 -4.80
CA LYS A 205 26.56 -5.12 -4.70
C LYS A 205 27.11 -4.78 -3.31
N GLN A 206 26.69 -3.67 -2.70
CA GLN A 206 27.12 -3.34 -1.34
C GLN A 206 26.50 -4.28 -0.29
N ALA A 207 25.23 -4.64 -0.45
CA ALA A 207 24.54 -5.56 0.45
C ALA A 207 25.15 -6.97 0.40
N ALA A 208 25.55 -7.45 -0.79
CA ALA A 208 26.27 -8.71 -0.98
C ALA A 208 27.65 -8.73 -0.29
N LEU A 209 28.27 -7.57 -0.09
CA LEU A 209 29.50 -7.41 0.69
C LEU A 209 29.25 -7.32 2.21
N GLY A 210 28.01 -7.48 2.66
CA GLY A 210 27.61 -7.46 4.07
C GLY A 210 27.36 -6.07 4.66
N LYS A 211 27.46 -4.99 3.86
CA LYS A 211 27.22 -3.63 4.37
C LYS A 211 25.75 -3.41 4.75
N SER A 212 25.55 -2.64 5.81
CA SER A 212 24.26 -2.10 6.25
C SER A 212 23.77 -0.96 5.36
N ALA A 213 22.45 -0.69 5.41
CA ALA A 213 21.88 0.46 4.71
C ALA A 213 22.47 1.76 5.26
N GLU A 214 22.72 1.82 6.57
CA GLU A 214 23.32 2.94 7.27
C GLU A 214 24.74 3.22 6.77
N GLU A 215 25.60 2.19 6.66
CA GLU A 215 26.95 2.34 6.10
C GLU A 215 26.92 2.81 4.63
N MET A 216 25.94 2.36 3.85
CA MET A 216 25.75 2.80 2.46
C MET A 216 25.32 4.27 2.38
N GLN A 217 24.41 4.70 3.25
CA GLN A 217 23.94 6.08 3.37
C GLN A 217 25.08 7.02 3.78
N GLU A 218 25.86 6.64 4.81
CA GLU A 218 27.03 7.39 5.27
C GLU A 218 28.09 7.53 4.17
N SER A 219 28.30 6.47 3.39
CA SER A 219 29.23 6.43 2.26
C SER A 219 28.70 7.15 1.01
N LYS A 220 27.45 7.62 1.02
CA LYS A 220 26.77 8.29 -0.11
C LYS A 220 26.92 7.56 -1.43
N ILE A 221 26.66 6.25 -1.42
CA ILE A 221 26.87 5.38 -2.60
C ILE A 221 26.04 5.80 -3.82
N LEU A 222 24.98 6.60 -3.63
CA LEU A 222 24.12 7.13 -4.68
C LEU A 222 24.26 8.65 -4.88
N SER A 223 25.42 9.25 -4.60
CA SER A 223 25.61 10.71 -4.68
C SER A 223 25.26 11.33 -6.04
N ASN A 224 25.27 10.56 -7.13
CA ASN A 224 24.92 11.03 -8.47
C ASN A 224 23.40 11.11 -8.71
N TRP A 225 22.58 10.57 -7.80
CA TRP A 225 21.12 10.51 -7.92
C TRP A 225 20.40 11.23 -6.77
N GLU A 226 21.09 12.13 -6.04
CA GLU A 226 20.46 12.85 -4.92
C GLU A 226 19.23 13.68 -5.32
N ASP A 227 19.19 14.15 -6.57
CA ASP A 227 18.05 14.89 -7.11
C ASP A 227 16.77 14.03 -7.21
N TRP A 228 16.94 12.71 -7.40
CA TRP A 228 15.81 11.76 -7.47
C TRP A 228 15.13 11.58 -6.11
N GLY A 229 15.88 11.78 -5.02
CA GLY A 229 15.40 11.70 -3.63
C GLY A 229 14.87 13.01 -3.05
N GLN A 230 14.67 14.06 -3.87
CA GLN A 230 14.18 15.36 -3.37
C GLN A 230 12.67 15.45 -3.20
N TRP A 231 11.94 14.40 -3.58
CA TRP A 231 10.49 14.36 -3.44
C TRP A 231 10.04 13.82 -2.10
N HIS A 232 8.88 14.26 -1.65
CA HIS A 232 8.44 14.10 -0.26
C HIS A 232 8.09 12.66 0.15
N PHE A 233 7.94 11.73 -0.81
CA PHE A 233 7.62 10.33 -0.50
C PHE A 233 8.85 9.47 -0.21
N VAL A 234 9.92 9.62 -0.99
CA VAL A 234 11.08 8.72 -0.95
C VAL A 234 12.37 9.51 -1.10
N SER A 235 13.14 9.60 -0.01
CA SER A 235 14.49 10.16 -0.07
C SER A 235 15.50 9.15 -0.64
N THR A 236 16.69 9.63 -1.03
CA THR A 236 17.81 8.75 -1.42
C THR A 236 18.12 7.73 -0.32
N ASN A 237 18.03 8.13 0.94
CA ASN A 237 18.29 7.23 2.07
C ASN A 237 17.18 6.19 2.25
N ASP A 238 15.92 6.57 2.02
CA ASP A 238 14.80 5.63 2.06
C ASP A 238 14.93 4.59 0.95
N TRP A 239 15.29 5.03 -0.25
CA TRP A 239 15.56 4.13 -1.37
C TRP A 239 16.66 3.11 -1.05
N ILE A 240 17.81 3.57 -0.53
CA ILE A 240 18.89 2.67 -0.08
C ILE A 240 18.38 1.67 0.96
N ARG A 241 17.61 2.13 1.94
CA ARG A 241 17.08 1.29 3.03
C ARG A 241 16.13 0.21 2.48
N TRP A 242 15.19 0.59 1.62
CA TRP A 242 14.18 -0.33 1.09
C TRP A 242 14.77 -1.39 0.17
N VAL A 243 15.64 -1.00 -0.77
CA VAL A 243 16.29 -1.94 -1.67
C VAL A 243 17.23 -2.88 -0.92
N CYS A 244 18.00 -2.36 0.05
CA CYS A 244 18.86 -3.20 0.89
C CYS A 244 18.03 -4.19 1.73
N GLY A 245 16.89 -3.73 2.27
CA GLY A 245 15.92 -4.58 2.97
C GLY A 245 15.37 -5.70 2.09
N ASP A 246 14.88 -5.36 0.89
CA ASP A 246 14.38 -6.34 -0.10
C ASP A 246 15.45 -7.38 -0.46
N TYR A 247 16.68 -6.93 -0.74
CA TYR A 247 17.80 -7.84 -1.01
C TYR A 247 17.98 -8.86 0.11
N ARG A 248 18.01 -8.40 1.36
CA ARG A 248 18.24 -9.25 2.54
C ARG A 248 17.08 -10.20 2.77
N MET A 249 15.83 -9.74 2.63
CA MET A 249 14.66 -10.61 2.77
C MET A 249 14.66 -11.74 1.73
N ARG A 250 15.11 -11.48 0.50
CA ARG A 250 15.17 -12.50 -0.56
C ARG A 250 16.37 -13.44 -0.45
N GLN A 251 17.41 -13.06 0.27
CA GLN A 251 18.60 -13.89 0.53
C GLN A 251 18.49 -14.71 1.82
N ALA A 252 17.68 -14.25 2.78
CA ALA A 252 17.27 -15.08 3.89
C ALA A 252 16.44 -16.24 3.33
N ASP A 253 16.68 -17.47 3.80
CA ASP A 253 15.67 -18.52 3.66
C ASP A 253 14.36 -17.94 4.23
N PRO A 254 13.24 -17.94 3.49
CA PRO A 254 12.02 -17.31 3.96
C PRO A 254 11.49 -18.09 5.16
N VAL A 255 11.88 -17.65 6.36
CA VAL A 255 11.29 -18.09 7.62
C VAL A 255 9.87 -17.54 7.64
N GLU A 256 8.89 -18.43 7.74
CA GLU A 256 7.49 -18.07 7.56
C GLU A 256 6.98 -17.21 8.72
N SER A 257 6.16 -16.19 8.45
CA SER A 257 5.52 -15.43 9.53
C SER A 257 4.64 -16.35 10.39
N ILE A 258 4.76 -16.27 11.72
CA ILE A 258 3.89 -17.03 12.63
C ILE A 258 2.40 -16.63 12.47
N CYS A 259 2.11 -15.46 11.90
CA CYS A 259 0.73 -15.02 11.66
C CYS A 259 -0.04 -15.97 10.75
N LYS A 260 0.63 -16.58 9.76
CA LYS A 260 -0.02 -17.44 8.76
C LYS A 260 -0.63 -18.70 9.38
N PRO A 261 0.11 -19.57 10.08
CA PRO A 261 -0.49 -20.73 10.73
C PRO A 261 -1.49 -20.35 11.83
N LEU A 262 -1.26 -19.25 12.56
CA LEU A 262 -2.23 -18.81 13.58
C LEU A 262 -3.56 -18.37 12.98
N THR A 263 -3.54 -17.60 11.89
CA THR A 263 -4.77 -17.16 11.21
C THR A 263 -5.58 -18.35 10.72
N GLU A 264 -4.92 -19.37 10.16
CA GLU A 264 -5.58 -20.59 9.72
C GLU A 264 -6.23 -21.34 10.89
N VAL A 265 -5.55 -21.45 12.03
CA VAL A 265 -6.10 -22.10 13.22
C VAL A 265 -7.25 -21.29 13.82
N ILE A 266 -7.17 -19.96 13.86
CA ILE A 266 -8.28 -19.10 14.32
C ILE A 266 -9.52 -19.34 13.46
N ALA A 267 -9.37 -19.32 12.14
CA ALA A 267 -10.50 -19.50 11.21
C ALA A 267 -11.18 -20.87 11.33
N ASN A 268 -10.40 -21.93 11.57
CA ASN A 268 -10.91 -23.30 11.53
C ASN A 268 -11.23 -23.91 12.90
N LYS A 269 -10.52 -23.47 13.95
CA LYS A 269 -10.54 -24.10 15.28
C LYS A 269 -10.72 -23.09 16.42
N GLY A 270 -10.68 -21.79 16.12
CA GLY A 270 -10.87 -20.71 17.08
C GLY A 270 -9.61 -20.33 17.85
N ILE A 271 -9.69 -19.17 18.52
CA ILE A 271 -8.55 -18.49 19.13
C ILE A 271 -7.82 -19.29 20.21
N LYS A 272 -8.54 -20.08 21.01
CA LYS A 272 -7.93 -20.89 22.08
C LYS A 272 -6.96 -21.93 21.53
N GLU A 273 -7.30 -22.56 20.40
CA GLU A 273 -6.42 -23.51 19.74
C GLU A 273 -5.25 -22.79 19.06
N ALA A 274 -5.45 -21.57 18.54
CA ALA A 274 -4.37 -20.79 17.95
C ALA A 274 -3.31 -20.39 18.99
N VAL A 275 -3.71 -19.95 20.18
CA VAL A 275 -2.77 -19.64 21.28
C VAL A 275 -1.96 -20.88 21.68
N ARG A 276 -2.60 -22.05 21.81
CA ARG A 276 -1.86 -23.31 22.05
C ARG A 276 -0.89 -23.62 20.92
N HIS A 277 -1.35 -23.47 19.68
CA HIS A 277 -0.53 -23.73 18.50
C HIS A 277 0.70 -22.81 18.43
N TYR A 278 0.57 -21.54 18.80
CA TYR A 278 1.71 -20.62 18.92
C TYR A 278 2.78 -21.19 19.87
N HIS A 279 2.39 -21.61 21.07
CA HIS A 279 3.35 -22.15 22.05
C HIS A 279 3.99 -23.47 21.57
N ASP A 280 3.20 -24.33 20.93
CA ASP A 280 3.71 -25.58 20.37
C ASP A 280 4.73 -25.32 19.26
N LEU A 281 4.43 -24.43 18.31
CA LEU A 281 5.34 -24.04 17.23
C LEU A 281 6.59 -23.36 17.80
N LYS A 282 6.45 -22.44 18.76
CA LYS A 282 7.60 -21.76 19.39
C LYS A 282 8.55 -22.73 20.08
N LYS A 283 8.03 -23.85 20.60
CA LYS A 283 8.81 -24.87 21.28
C LYS A 283 9.44 -25.88 20.32
N GLN A 284 8.68 -26.32 19.31
CA GLN A 284 9.07 -27.43 18.43
C GLN A 284 9.76 -26.96 17.16
N HIS A 285 9.43 -25.75 16.70
CA HIS A 285 9.78 -25.17 15.41
C HIS A 285 10.23 -23.70 15.54
N PRO A 286 11.14 -23.34 16.48
CA PRO A 286 11.50 -21.95 16.73
C PRO A 286 12.19 -21.25 15.56
N ASP A 287 12.83 -22.02 14.67
CA ASP A 287 13.59 -21.51 13.51
C ASP A 287 12.78 -21.56 12.20
N ASP A 288 11.63 -22.24 12.18
CA ASP A 288 10.77 -22.37 10.99
C ASP A 288 9.86 -21.15 10.83
N TYR A 289 9.64 -20.38 11.91
CA TYR A 289 8.77 -19.22 11.92
C TYR A 289 9.38 -17.98 12.60
N VAL A 290 8.96 -16.80 12.15
CA VAL A 290 9.31 -15.53 12.80
C VAL A 290 8.43 -15.35 14.04
N PHE A 291 9.03 -15.46 15.22
CA PHE A 291 8.40 -15.16 16.51
C PHE A 291 8.79 -13.77 17.01
N ALA A 292 8.26 -12.73 16.38
CA ALA A 292 8.51 -11.34 16.77
C ALA A 292 7.26 -10.66 17.33
N GLU A 293 7.47 -9.64 18.14
CA GLU A 293 6.40 -8.80 18.71
C GLU A 293 5.49 -8.23 17.62
N GLN A 294 6.10 -7.74 16.54
CA GLN A 294 5.40 -7.13 15.42
C GLN A 294 4.44 -8.11 14.72
N GLU A 295 4.74 -9.42 14.74
CA GLU A 295 3.88 -10.45 14.15
C GLU A 295 2.57 -10.57 14.92
N LEU A 296 2.64 -10.78 16.23
CA LEU A 296 1.45 -10.86 17.07
C LEU A 296 0.69 -9.53 17.10
N ASN A 297 1.41 -8.40 17.10
CA ASN A 297 0.78 -7.08 17.03
C ASN A 297 -0.03 -6.95 15.74
N THR A 298 0.58 -7.31 14.62
CA THR A 298 -0.04 -7.34 13.30
C THR A 298 -1.32 -8.19 13.31
N LEU A 299 -1.25 -9.42 13.82
CA LEU A 299 -2.43 -10.29 13.88
C LEU A 299 -3.53 -9.74 14.79
N GLY A 300 -3.18 -9.14 15.94
CA GLY A 300 -4.14 -8.50 16.85
C GLY A 300 -4.92 -7.38 16.19
N TYR A 301 -4.24 -6.47 15.49
CA TYR A 301 -4.90 -5.40 14.72
C TYR A 301 -5.75 -5.95 13.58
N GLN A 302 -5.28 -6.98 12.85
CA GLN A 302 -6.06 -7.63 11.80
C GLN A 302 -7.41 -8.15 12.32
N LEU A 303 -7.42 -8.80 13.48
CA LEU A 303 -8.64 -9.30 14.11
C LEU A 303 -9.54 -8.15 14.58
N MET A 304 -8.95 -7.10 15.17
CA MET A 304 -9.69 -5.93 15.63
C MET A 304 -10.38 -5.18 14.48
N TYR A 305 -9.75 -5.08 13.31
CA TYR A 305 -10.35 -4.48 12.11
C TYR A 305 -11.46 -5.34 11.49
N ARG A 306 -11.46 -6.66 11.75
CA ARG A 306 -12.53 -7.59 11.35
C ARG A 306 -13.69 -7.64 12.36
N ASP A 307 -13.67 -6.77 13.37
CA ASP A 307 -14.62 -6.76 14.50
C ASP A 307 -14.61 -8.08 15.32
N MET A 308 -13.53 -8.86 15.21
CA MET A 308 -13.25 -10.06 16.01
C MET A 308 -12.54 -9.64 17.30
N LEU A 309 -13.25 -8.83 18.11
CA LEU A 309 -12.65 -8.11 19.23
C LEU A 309 -12.16 -9.05 20.34
N ASP A 310 -12.87 -10.14 20.60
CA ASP A 310 -12.49 -11.13 21.61
C ASP A 310 -11.20 -11.85 21.20
N GLU A 311 -11.07 -12.23 19.93
CA GLU A 311 -9.88 -12.90 19.41
C GLU A 311 -8.67 -11.95 19.38
N ALA A 312 -8.88 -10.70 18.98
CA ALA A 312 -7.85 -9.68 19.01
C ALA A 312 -7.31 -9.44 20.43
N ILE A 313 -8.17 -9.38 21.44
CA ILE A 313 -7.77 -9.27 22.85
C ILE A 313 -6.86 -10.43 23.25
N GLU A 314 -7.19 -11.67 22.88
CA GLU A 314 -6.37 -12.83 23.21
C GLU A 314 -5.01 -12.82 22.49
N ILE A 315 -4.93 -12.35 21.24
CA ILE A 315 -3.65 -12.18 20.55
C ILE A 315 -2.80 -11.07 21.20
N PHE A 316 -3.39 -9.94 21.59
CA PHE A 316 -2.64 -8.91 22.32
C PHE A 316 -2.18 -9.41 23.70
N LYS A 317 -2.97 -10.26 24.39
CA LYS A 317 -2.53 -10.91 25.64
C LYS A 317 -1.35 -11.82 25.40
N LEU A 318 -1.40 -12.62 24.33
CA LEU A 318 -0.28 -13.47 23.92
C LEU A 318 0.97 -12.65 23.59
N ASN A 319 0.80 -11.47 22.99
CA ASN A 319 1.91 -10.57 22.70
C ASN A 319 2.56 -10.02 23.98
N ILE A 320 1.75 -9.60 24.96
CA ILE A 320 2.24 -9.20 26.29
C ILE A 320 2.96 -10.36 26.99
N GLU A 321 2.45 -11.59 26.90
CA GLU A 321 3.10 -12.76 27.45
C GLU A 321 4.49 -13.00 26.82
N ALA A 322 4.58 -12.87 25.50
CA ALA A 322 5.81 -13.13 24.77
C ALA A 322 6.84 -12.00 24.87
N PHE A 323 6.40 -10.75 25.04
CA PHE A 323 7.24 -9.54 25.03
C PHE A 323 6.85 -8.56 26.16
N PRO A 324 6.93 -8.97 27.44
CA PRO A 324 6.39 -8.20 28.56
C PRO A 324 7.10 -6.88 28.85
N GLU A 325 8.28 -6.66 28.28
CA GLU A 325 9.11 -5.45 28.46
C GLU A 325 8.92 -4.43 27.34
N SER A 326 8.10 -4.72 26.33
CA SER A 326 7.81 -3.78 25.24
C SER A 326 6.69 -2.81 25.63
N GLY A 327 6.90 -1.50 25.50
CA GLY A 327 5.83 -0.53 25.70
C GLY A 327 4.69 -0.67 24.69
N ASN A 328 5.04 -1.00 23.44
CA ASN A 328 4.12 -1.10 22.31
C ASN A 328 3.01 -2.15 22.53
N VAL A 329 3.33 -3.31 23.13
CA VAL A 329 2.30 -4.35 23.38
C VAL A 329 1.21 -3.90 24.37
N TYR A 330 1.55 -3.04 25.33
CA TYR A 330 0.56 -2.46 26.24
C TYR A 330 -0.19 -1.31 25.59
N ASP A 331 0.44 -0.54 24.70
CA ASP A 331 -0.26 0.50 23.93
C ASP A 331 -1.40 -0.09 23.09
N SER A 332 -1.10 -1.14 22.32
CA SER A 332 -2.09 -1.85 21.50
C SER A 332 -3.18 -2.52 22.33
N MET A 333 -2.83 -3.07 23.51
CA MET A 333 -3.83 -3.57 24.47
C MET A 333 -4.72 -2.45 25.01
N GLY A 334 -4.16 -1.25 25.24
CA GLY A 334 -4.91 -0.06 25.64
C GLY A 334 -5.97 0.33 24.62
N GLU A 335 -5.60 0.32 23.33
CA GLU A 335 -6.49 0.67 22.22
C GLU A 335 -7.69 -0.24 22.12
N ILE A 336 -7.49 -1.57 22.20
CA ILE A 336 -8.61 -2.50 22.08
C ILE A 336 -9.55 -2.45 23.29
N TYR A 337 -9.01 -2.22 24.50
CA TYR A 337 -9.86 -2.02 25.67
C TYR A 337 -10.69 -0.75 25.55
N LEU A 338 -10.13 0.32 24.99
CA LEU A 338 -10.90 1.53 24.74
C LEU A 338 -11.99 1.28 23.69
N LYS A 339 -11.66 0.59 22.60
CA LYS A 339 -12.63 0.21 21.54
C LYS A 339 -13.78 -0.63 22.07
N THR A 340 -13.52 -1.52 23.04
CA THR A 340 -14.53 -2.36 23.70
C THR A 340 -15.22 -1.67 24.89
N GLY A 341 -14.95 -0.38 25.13
CA GLY A 341 -15.60 0.43 26.16
C GLY A 341 -15.04 0.26 27.57
N ASN A 342 -13.94 -0.47 27.73
CA ASN A 342 -13.31 -0.76 29.02
C ASN A 342 -12.23 0.28 29.37
N LYS A 343 -12.66 1.52 29.66
CA LYS A 343 -11.79 2.69 29.91
C LYS A 343 -10.75 2.45 31.01
N ASP A 344 -11.11 1.76 32.09
CA ASP A 344 -10.19 1.50 33.21
C ASP A 344 -9.03 0.59 32.79
N LEU A 345 -9.32 -0.46 32.01
CA LEU A 345 -8.29 -1.34 31.48
C LEU A 345 -7.44 -0.64 30.42
N ALA A 346 -8.04 0.22 29.59
CA ALA A 346 -7.30 1.03 28.63
C ALA A 346 -6.27 1.93 29.35
N LEU A 347 -6.70 2.72 30.34
CA LEU A 347 -5.82 3.58 31.14
C LEU A 347 -4.71 2.80 31.83
N LYS A 348 -5.01 1.61 32.37
CA LYS A 348 -4.01 0.76 33.02
C LYS A 348 -2.90 0.37 32.03
N ASN A 349 -3.26 -0.02 30.81
CA ASN A 349 -2.30 -0.46 29.80
C ASN A 349 -1.51 0.72 29.21
N TYR A 350 -2.13 1.85 28.89
CA TYR A 350 -1.39 3.04 28.43
C TYR A 350 -0.39 3.56 29.47
N ARG A 351 -0.74 3.52 30.76
CA ARG A 351 0.20 3.87 31.83
C ARG A 351 1.38 2.90 31.89
N LYS A 352 1.14 1.59 31.69
CA LYS A 352 2.21 0.60 31.64
C LYS A 352 3.10 0.78 30.40
N SER A 353 2.51 1.11 29.25
CA SER A 353 3.25 1.51 28.04
C SER A 353 4.21 2.65 28.34
N LEU A 354 3.73 3.75 28.95
CA LEU A 354 4.58 4.90 29.33
C LEU A 354 5.64 4.60 30.39
N GLU A 355 5.41 3.62 31.26
CA GLU A 355 6.39 3.16 32.24
C GLU A 355 7.59 2.49 31.55
N LEU A 356 7.32 1.70 30.51
CA LEU A 356 8.33 0.97 29.74
C LEU A 356 8.95 1.80 28.61
N ASP A 357 8.16 2.68 28.00
CA ASP A 357 8.56 3.63 26.97
C ASP A 357 7.98 5.03 27.25
N PRO A 358 8.72 5.88 28.00
CA PRO A 358 8.29 7.25 28.28
C PRO A 358 8.10 8.13 27.04
N GLY A 359 8.65 7.72 25.88
CA GLY A 359 8.54 8.41 24.59
C GLY A 359 7.27 8.10 23.81
N ASN A 360 6.41 7.20 24.29
CA ASN A 360 5.16 6.84 23.60
C ASN A 360 4.13 7.98 23.69
N ASP A 361 4.14 8.87 22.69
CA ASP A 361 3.22 10.01 22.62
C ASP A 361 1.76 9.58 22.40
N ASN A 362 1.49 8.43 21.76
CA ASN A 362 0.14 7.90 21.58
C ASN A 362 -0.52 7.61 22.94
N ALA A 363 0.16 6.82 23.79
CA ALA A 363 -0.32 6.49 25.12
C ALA A 363 -0.62 7.74 25.97
N ARG A 364 0.23 8.78 25.87
CA ARG A 364 0.03 10.05 26.58
C ARG A 364 -1.25 10.75 26.12
N GLN A 365 -1.43 10.90 24.82
CA GLN A 365 -2.61 11.55 24.22
C GLN A 365 -3.90 10.78 24.55
N MET A 366 -3.85 9.45 24.51
CA MET A 366 -5.02 8.61 24.81
C MET A 366 -5.42 8.67 26.28
N ILE A 367 -4.47 8.75 27.21
CA ILE A 367 -4.76 8.98 28.63
C ILE A 367 -5.44 10.33 28.85
N GLU A 368 -4.93 11.41 28.23
CA GLU A 368 -5.53 12.74 28.32
C GLU A 368 -6.96 12.74 27.79
N LYS A 369 -7.17 12.14 26.61
CA LYS A 369 -8.49 11.99 25.99
C LYS A 369 -9.46 11.27 26.92
N ILE A 370 -9.10 10.09 27.44
CA ILE A 370 -9.98 9.29 28.30
C ILE A 370 -10.34 10.06 29.58
N ASN A 371 -9.41 10.81 30.18
CA ASN A 371 -9.67 11.58 31.40
C ASN A 371 -10.52 12.85 31.16
N SER A 372 -10.60 13.31 29.91
CA SER A 372 -11.38 14.50 29.53
C SER A 372 -12.84 14.20 29.17
N GLU A 373 -13.17 12.92 28.97
CA GLU A 373 -14.52 12.39 28.69
C GLU A 373 -15.19 11.84 29.94
#